data_AF-A0A1H5XVX3-F1
#
_entry.id   AF-A0A1H5XVX3-F1
#
_cell.length_a   1.000
_cell.length_b   1.000
_cell.length_c   1.000
_cell.angle_alpha   90.00
_cell.angle_beta   90.00
_cell.angle_gamma   90.00
#
_symmetry.space_group_name_H-M   'P 1'
#
loop_
_entity.id
_entity.type
_entity.pdbx_description
1 polymer ?
#
loop_
_entity_poly.entity_id
_entity_poly.type
_entity_poly.pdbx_seq_one_letter_code
_entity_poly.pdbx_strand_id
1 'polypeptide(L)'
;MPRTQLIADYLRAQARSRIDRVEKDDHGHNARTAIALIDAADYVTTLDEHAQVLVRLAVAGCFSGGRFDPGGEGERIVGDWHHDLGPADPAELLESLAEAAERGVALAPRPPQPRPAYP
;
A
#
# COMPACT_ATOMS: atom_id res chain seq x y z
N MET A 1 13.23 -6.83 9.23
CA MET A 1 12.63 -5.49 9.40
C MET A 1 11.17 -5.67 9.80
N PRO A 2 10.62 -4.85 10.70
CA PRO A 2 9.21 -4.90 11.07
C PRO A 2 8.33 -4.51 9.88
N ARG A 3 7.09 -5.00 9.81
CA ARG A 3 6.19 -4.76 8.67
C ARG A 3 5.85 -3.29 8.53
N THR A 4 5.67 -2.62 9.66
CA THR A 4 5.49 -1.17 9.75
C THR A 4 6.61 -0.41 9.05
N GLN A 5 7.88 -0.79 9.27
CA GLN A 5 9.01 -0.15 8.60
C GLN A 5 9.00 -0.39 7.09
N LEU A 6 8.66 -1.60 6.63
CA LEU A 6 8.61 -1.91 5.20
C LEU A 6 7.58 -1.06 4.45
N ILE A 7 6.40 -0.86 5.05
CA ILE A 7 5.37 0.04 4.52
C ILE A 7 5.85 1.49 4.56
N ALA A 8 6.40 1.93 5.69
CA ALA A 8 6.86 3.31 5.84
C ALA A 8 7.96 3.66 4.84
N ASP A 9 8.90 2.76 4.58
CA ASP A 9 9.95 2.92 3.58
C ASP A 9 9.37 3.01 2.17
N TYR A 10 8.39 2.17 1.84
CA TYR A 10 7.66 2.24 0.57
C TYR A 10 6.94 3.58 0.39
N LEU A 11 6.19 4.04 1.39
CA LEU A 11 5.46 5.31 1.34
C LEU A 11 6.41 6.51 1.22
N ARG A 12 7.53 6.51 1.95
CA ARG A 12 8.57 7.54 1.82
C ARG A 12 9.21 7.55 0.43
N ALA A 13 9.44 6.39 -0.17
CA ALA A 13 9.95 6.31 -1.53
C ALA A 13 8.94 6.88 -2.55
N GLN A 14 7.64 6.62 -2.36
CA GLN A 14 6.58 7.21 -3.20
C GLN A 14 6.46 8.72 -2.98
N ALA A 15 6.53 9.21 -1.74
CA ALA A 15 6.56 10.64 -1.46
C ALA A 15 7.76 11.32 -2.13
N ARG A 16 8.93 10.69 -2.09
CA ARG A 16 10.15 11.21 -2.74
C ARG A 16 9.99 11.31 -4.25
N SER A 17 9.41 10.29 -4.89
CA SER A 17 9.17 10.30 -6.34
C SER A 17 8.25 11.45 -6.77
N ARG A 18 7.30 11.84 -5.92
CA ARG A 18 6.42 13.00 -6.13
C ARG A 18 7.15 14.32 -6.01
N ILE A 19 8.03 14.46 -5.01
CA ILE A 19 8.84 15.67 -4.80
C ILE A 19 9.80 15.88 -5.97
N ASP A 20 10.39 14.79 -6.49
CA ASP A 20 11.37 14.86 -7.58
C ASP A 20 10.70 15.10 -8.95
N ARG A 21 9.36 15.07 -9.05
CA ARG A 21 8.60 15.22 -10.29
C ARG A 21 8.09 16.65 -10.46
N VAL A 22 8.58 17.33 -11.50
CA VAL A 22 8.10 18.68 -11.88
C VAL A 22 7.08 18.55 -13.01
N GLU A 23 5.82 18.83 -12.71
CA GLU A 23 4.73 18.81 -13.69
C GLU A 23 4.17 20.21 -13.91
N LYS A 24 4.00 20.56 -15.18
CA LYS A 24 3.32 21.79 -15.58
C LYS A 24 1.84 21.62 -15.21
N ASP A 25 1.27 22.64 -14.58
CA ASP A 25 -0.14 22.65 -14.13
C ASP A 25 -0.47 21.62 -13.02
N ASP A 26 0.52 21.18 -12.24
CA ASP A 26 0.32 20.31 -11.06
C ASP A 26 -0.49 21.01 -9.93
N HIS A 27 -0.48 22.34 -9.90
CA HIS A 27 -1.16 23.14 -8.87
C HIS A 27 -0.79 22.74 -7.42
N GLY A 28 0.39 22.13 -7.21
CA GLY A 28 0.86 21.65 -5.91
C GLY A 28 0.21 20.34 -5.46
N HIS A 29 -0.38 19.57 -6.38
CA HIS A 29 -0.94 18.24 -6.11
C HIS A 29 0.18 17.27 -5.71
N ASN A 30 1.28 17.20 -6.45
CA ASN A 30 2.42 16.34 -6.11
C ASN A 30 2.99 16.65 -4.71
N ALA A 31 3.06 17.93 -4.32
CA ALA A 31 3.49 18.31 -2.98
C ALA A 31 2.50 17.88 -1.89
N ARG A 32 1.18 18.05 -2.12
CA ARG A 32 0.13 17.62 -1.18
C ARG A 32 0.08 16.12 -1.01
N THR A 33 0.15 15.36 -2.11
CA THR A 33 0.24 13.89 -2.06
C THR A 33 1.51 13.44 -1.35
N ALA A 34 2.66 14.09 -1.60
CA ALA A 34 3.90 13.76 -0.89
C ALA A 34 3.79 13.94 0.63
N ILE A 35 3.18 15.04 1.10
CA ILE A 35 2.94 15.27 2.53
C ILE A 35 2.02 14.19 3.10
N ALA A 36 0.89 13.90 2.45
CA ALA A 36 -0.03 12.86 2.89
C ALA A 36 0.63 11.47 2.99
N LEU A 37 1.54 11.14 2.07
CA LEU A 37 2.30 9.90 2.10
C LEU A 37 3.35 9.87 3.22
N ILE A 38 3.95 11.01 3.56
CA ILE A 38 4.86 11.14 4.71
C ILE A 38 4.09 10.97 6.02
N ASP A 39 2.95 11.65 6.15
CA ASP A 39 2.07 11.52 7.31
C ASP A 39 1.60 10.07 7.49
N ALA A 40 1.27 9.39 6.38
CA ALA A 40 0.92 7.98 6.41
C ALA A 40 2.09 7.07 6.79
N ALA A 41 3.31 7.36 6.30
CA ALA A 41 4.50 6.62 6.69
C ALA A 41 4.77 6.73 8.20
N ASP A 42 4.60 7.92 8.76
CA ASP A 42 4.80 8.15 10.19
C ASP A 42 3.69 7.50 11.01
N TYR A 43 2.43 7.63 10.60
CA TYR A 43 1.31 6.92 11.22
C TYR A 43 1.55 5.41 11.30
N VAL A 44 1.99 4.79 10.21
CA VAL A 44 2.26 3.34 10.17
C VAL A 44 3.30 2.92 11.22
N THR A 45 4.32 3.73 11.47
CA THR A 45 5.35 3.40 12.48
C THR A 45 4.82 3.42 13.91
N THR A 46 3.63 4.00 14.15
CA THR A 46 2.97 3.99 15.46
C THR A 46 2.10 2.75 15.69
N LEU A 47 1.85 1.96 14.64
CA LEU A 47 0.98 0.79 14.72
C LEU A 47 1.65 -0.39 15.42
N ASP A 48 0.84 -1.16 16.15
CA ASP A 48 1.24 -2.47 16.65
C ASP A 48 1.42 -3.46 15.49
N GLU A 49 2.44 -4.32 15.54
CA GLU A 49 2.72 -5.30 14.48
C GLU A 49 1.59 -6.34 14.27
N HIS A 50 0.66 -6.44 15.22
CA HIS A 50 -0.55 -7.26 15.17
C HIS A 50 -1.81 -6.44 14.85
N ALA A 51 -1.68 -5.17 14.50
CA ALA A 51 -2.81 -4.38 14.00
C ALA A 51 -3.49 -5.11 12.84
N GLN A 52 -4.82 -5.16 12.86
CA GLN A 52 -5.61 -5.98 11.95
C GLN A 52 -5.30 -5.68 10.47
N VAL A 53 -5.08 -4.41 10.13
CA VAL A 53 -4.71 -3.99 8.78
C VAL A 53 -3.37 -4.56 8.31
N LEU A 54 -2.37 -4.66 9.20
CA LEU A 54 -1.06 -5.26 8.90
C LEU A 54 -1.18 -6.77 8.73
N VAL A 55 -2.01 -7.42 9.54
CA VAL A 55 -2.29 -8.87 9.42
C VAL A 55 -2.95 -9.16 8.07
N ARG A 56 -3.93 -8.36 7.65
CA ARG A 56 -4.61 -8.50 6.35
C ARG A 56 -3.64 -8.35 5.18
N LEU A 57 -2.81 -7.30 5.19
CA LEU A 57 -1.76 -7.10 4.19
C LEU A 57 -0.75 -8.27 4.16
N ALA A 58 -0.43 -8.84 5.32
CA ALA A 58 0.46 -10.00 5.40
C ALA A 58 -0.18 -11.29 4.84
N VAL A 59 -1.44 -11.54 5.16
CA VAL A 59 -2.20 -12.67 4.60
C VAL A 59 -2.36 -12.53 3.08
N ALA A 60 -2.53 -11.29 2.60
CA ALA A 60 -2.61 -11.00 1.17
C ALA A 60 -1.26 -11.12 0.43
N GLY A 61 -0.15 -11.35 1.15
CA GLY A 61 1.17 -11.56 0.55
C GLY A 61 1.92 -10.27 0.20
N CYS A 62 1.51 -9.11 0.74
CA CYS A 62 2.13 -7.82 0.44
C CYS A 62 3.56 -7.66 0.98
N PHE A 63 4.04 -8.57 1.82
CA PHE A 63 5.40 -8.55 2.34
C PHE A 63 6.20 -9.71 1.74
N SER A 64 6.97 -9.42 0.70
CA SER A 64 7.79 -10.41 0.01
C SER A 64 9.20 -9.88 -0.22
N GLY A 65 10.22 -10.73 -0.15
CA GLY A 65 11.60 -10.34 -0.46
C GLY A 65 12.17 -9.17 0.36
N GLY A 66 11.64 -8.91 1.56
CA GLY A 66 12.06 -7.79 2.39
C GLY A 66 11.56 -6.42 1.90
N ARG A 67 10.51 -6.37 1.08
CA ARG A 67 9.83 -5.15 0.66
C ARG A 67 8.32 -5.25 0.89
N PHE A 68 7.68 -4.08 0.94
CA PHE A 68 6.23 -3.96 0.82
C PHE A 68 5.85 -3.82 -0.66
N ASP A 69 4.88 -4.61 -1.09
CA ASP A 69 4.34 -4.66 -2.44
C ASP A 69 2.80 -4.71 -2.35
N PRO A 70 2.11 -3.58 -2.57
CA PRO A 70 0.66 -3.52 -2.46
C PRO A 70 -0.06 -4.06 -3.71
N GLY A 71 0.68 -4.57 -4.69
CA GLY A 71 0.16 -4.99 -5.99
C GLY A 71 -0.33 -3.83 -6.86
N GLY A 72 -0.66 -4.12 -8.12
CA GLY A 72 -0.96 -3.07 -9.11
C GLY A 72 -2.21 -2.23 -8.83
N GLU A 73 -3.16 -2.72 -8.02
CA GLU A 73 -4.28 -1.88 -7.53
C GLU A 73 -3.87 -0.97 -6.40
N GLY A 74 -3.11 -1.46 -5.43
CA GLY A 74 -2.61 -0.63 -4.35
C GLY A 74 -1.58 0.40 -4.81
N GLU A 75 -0.78 0.11 -5.84
CA GLU A 75 0.07 1.11 -6.51
C GLU A 75 -0.75 2.26 -7.10
N ARG A 76 -1.91 1.98 -7.70
CA ARG A 76 -2.84 3.00 -8.20
C ARG A 76 -3.45 3.82 -7.07
N ILE A 77 -3.87 3.17 -5.98
CA ILE A 77 -4.41 3.86 -4.79
C ILE A 77 -3.38 4.85 -4.21
N VAL A 78 -2.13 4.42 -4.04
CA VAL A 78 -1.05 5.30 -3.57
C VAL A 78 -0.72 6.37 -4.60
N GLY A 79 -0.87 6.04 -5.88
CA GLY A 79 -0.68 6.96 -7.00
C GLY A 79 -1.69 8.11 -7.02
N ASP A 80 -2.95 7.81 -6.76
CA ASP A 80 -4.05 8.78 -6.81
C ASP A 80 -4.42 9.32 -5.43
N TRP A 81 -3.63 8.99 -4.41
CA TRP A 81 -3.90 9.38 -3.03
C TRP A 81 -3.94 10.91 -2.89
N HIS A 82 -5.02 11.40 -2.26
CA HIS A 82 -5.28 12.82 -2.03
C HIS A 82 -5.35 13.67 -3.33
N HIS A 83 -5.79 13.05 -4.43
CA HIS A 83 -6.10 13.76 -5.68
C HIS A 83 -7.33 14.67 -5.55
N ASP A 84 -8.35 14.23 -4.80
CA ASP A 84 -9.50 15.05 -4.46
C ASP A 84 -9.28 15.67 -3.07
N LEU A 85 -9.54 16.98 -2.93
CA LEU A 85 -9.23 17.85 -1.78
C LEU A 85 -9.97 17.51 -0.46
N GLY A 86 -10.17 16.24 -0.14
CA GLY A 86 -10.62 15.77 1.17
C GLY A 86 -9.43 15.52 2.10
N PRO A 87 -9.64 15.47 3.43
CA PRO A 87 -8.58 15.09 4.36
C PRO A 87 -8.06 13.68 4.03
N ALA A 88 -6.74 13.54 3.83
CA ALA A 88 -6.10 12.22 3.73
C ALA A 88 -5.99 11.64 5.14
N ASP A 89 -6.82 10.66 5.47
CA ASP A 89 -6.62 9.86 6.68
C ASP A 89 -5.61 8.72 6.39
N PRO A 90 -4.44 8.70 7.05
CA PRO A 90 -3.50 7.58 6.98
C PRO A 90 -4.11 6.20 7.22
N ALA A 91 -5.11 6.09 8.10
CA ALA A 91 -5.77 4.84 8.38
C ALA A 91 -6.59 4.36 7.19
N GLU A 92 -7.32 5.27 6.54
CA GLU A 92 -8.13 4.98 5.35
C GLU A 92 -7.25 4.52 4.17
N LEU A 93 -6.06 5.10 4.01
CA LEU A 93 -5.09 4.63 3.02
C LEU A 93 -4.73 3.16 3.26
N LEU A 94 -4.37 2.80 4.49
CA LEU A 94 -3.97 1.42 4.80
C LEU A 94 -5.13 0.43 4.64
N GLU A 95 -6.34 0.82 5.04
CA GLU A 95 -7.54 0.01 4.86
C GLU A 95 -7.82 -0.21 3.36
N SER A 96 -7.74 0.84 2.56
CA SER A 96 -7.90 0.77 1.10
C SER A 96 -6.86 -0.16 0.46
N LEU A 97 -5.62 -0.12 0.94
CA LEU A 97 -4.55 -1.01 0.49
C LEU A 97 -4.80 -2.46 0.88
N ALA A 98 -5.27 -2.71 2.11
CA ALA A 98 -5.59 -4.06 2.57
C ALA A 98 -6.72 -4.67 1.74
N GLU A 99 -7.79 -3.90 1.49
CA GLU A 99 -8.88 -4.35 0.63
C GLU A 99 -8.46 -4.62 -0.80
N ALA A 100 -7.64 -3.74 -1.39
CA ALA A 100 -7.12 -3.93 -2.75
C ALA A 100 -6.24 -5.19 -2.85
N ALA A 101 -5.40 -5.43 -1.85
CA ALA A 101 -4.57 -6.63 -1.80
C ALA A 101 -5.41 -7.91 -1.69
N GLU A 102 -6.44 -7.91 -0.83
CA GLU A 102 -7.38 -9.03 -0.69
C GLU A 102 -8.13 -9.33 -1.99
N ARG A 103 -8.58 -8.29 -2.71
CA ARG A 103 -9.17 -8.44 -4.05
C ARG A 103 -8.18 -9.04 -5.04
N GLY A 104 -6.93 -8.59 -5.04
CA GLY A 104 -5.86 -9.13 -5.88
C GLY A 104 -5.63 -10.62 -5.66
N VAL A 105 -5.64 -11.07 -4.39
CA VAL A 105 -5.53 -12.49 -4.05
C VAL A 105 -6.74 -13.29 -4.51
N ALA A 106 -7.96 -12.75 -4.35
CA ALA A 106 -9.18 -13.42 -4.78
C ALA A 106 -9.25 -13.64 -6.31
N LEU A 107 -8.65 -12.74 -7.08
CA LEU A 107 -8.61 -12.78 -8.55
C LEU A 107 -7.45 -13.62 -9.10
N ALA A 108 -6.46 -13.98 -8.28
CA ALA A 108 -5.35 -14.82 -8.71
C ALA A 108 -5.85 -16.23 -9.10
N PRO A 109 -5.43 -16.78 -10.25
CA PRO A 109 -5.83 -18.13 -10.64
C PRO A 109 -5.38 -19.13 -9.58
N ARG A 110 -6.35 -19.86 -9.01
CA ARG A 110 -6.06 -20.92 -8.04
C ARG A 110 -5.08 -21.92 -8.66
N PRO A 111 -4.02 -22.33 -7.95
CA PRO A 111 -3.16 -23.41 -8.43
C PRO A 111 -4.02 -24.65 -8.68
N PRO A 112 -3.72 -25.45 -9.72
CA PRO A 112 -4.46 -26.66 -10.01
C PRO A 112 -4.44 -27.58 -8.78
N GLN A 113 -5.61 -27.90 -8.26
CA GLN A 113 -5.77 -28.85 -7.16
C GLN A 113 -5.13 -30.19 -7.60
N PRO A 114 -4.28 -30.81 -6.76
CA PRO A 114 -3.73 -32.12 -7.08
C PRO A 114 -4.90 -33.09 -7.28
N ARG A 115 -4.99 -33.67 -8.49
CA ARG A 115 -6.03 -34.67 -8.79
C ARG A 115 -5.86 -35.81 -7.78
N PRO A 116 -6.93 -36.25 -7.09
CA PRO A 116 -6.84 -37.42 -6.24
C PRO A 116 -6.38 -38.59 -7.11
N ALA A 117 -5.25 -39.19 -6.73
CA ALA A 117 -4.81 -40.45 -7.30
C ALA A 117 -5.82 -41.50 -6.87
N TYR A 118 -6.66 -41.96 -7.80
CA TYR A 118 -7.51 -43.11 -7.55
C TYR A 118 -6.63 -44.38 -7.54
N PRO A 119 -6.87 -45.30 -6.59
CA PRO A 119 -6.14 -46.56 -6.47
C PRO A 119 -6.43 -47.54 -7.63
#